data_AF-A0A3M8DPV0-F1
#
_entry.id   AF-A0A3M8DPV0-F1
#
_cell.length_a   1.000
_cell.length_b   1.000
_cell.length_c   1.000
_cell.angle_alpha   90.00
_cell.angle_beta   90.00
_cell.angle_gamma   90.00
#
_symmetry.space_group_name_H-M   'P 1'
#
loop_
_entity.id
_entity.type
_entity.pdbx_description
1 polymer ?
#
loop_
_entity_poly.entity_id
_entity_poly.type
_entity_poly.pdbx_seq_one_letter_code
_entity_poly.pdbx_strand_id
1 'polypeptide(L)'
;MAEYYRFFDSTDEDQREYRASEFAEYFNLFLTSGVFHTDDRLRVFGTGTNMQVLVEEGYAFLLGYMYKIANGAKCLTIANADPTNDRIDRVVVRLDFNERVITAEVKQGVPAAVPVPPGLTRTQTVHEISLAQVRVIAGKSFIEQSQVTDERLNQSVCGLVSSLITIPTDDMWQDWVAMKDLINADWLSWYSQAKAKYSEVAYQDSKKIAFYFGG
;
A
#
# COMPACT_ATOMS: atom_id res chain seq x y z
N MET A 1 1.95 8.81 40.47
CA MET A 1 1.83 7.64 39.57
C MET A 1 0.38 7.23 39.62
N ALA A 2 -0.29 7.13 38.47
CA ALA A 2 -1.70 6.73 38.40
C ALA A 2 -1.75 5.35 37.75
N GLU A 3 -2.47 4.43 38.37
CA GLU A 3 -2.70 3.08 37.86
C GLU A 3 -4.10 3.02 37.25
N TYR A 4 -4.22 2.35 36.10
CA TYR A 4 -5.48 2.19 35.39
C TYR A 4 -5.71 0.69 35.10
N TYR A 5 -6.90 0.19 35.41
CA TYR A 5 -7.37 -1.16 35.09
C TYR A 5 -8.74 -1.05 34.41
N ARG A 6 -8.99 -1.87 33.38
CA ARG A 6 -10.18 -1.73 32.53
C ARG A 6 -10.76 -3.08 32.09
N PHE A 7 -11.99 -2.99 31.59
CA PHE A 7 -12.84 -4.07 31.05
C PHE A 7 -13.35 -5.08 32.08
N PHE A 8 -13.83 -4.56 33.20
CA PHE A 8 -14.67 -5.30 34.15
C PHE A 8 -16.14 -4.95 33.93
N ASP A 9 -17.00 -5.92 34.27
CA ASP A 9 -18.43 -5.76 34.30
C ASP A 9 -18.85 -4.70 35.33
N SER A 10 -19.96 -4.02 35.03
CA SER A 10 -20.59 -3.11 35.99
C SER A 10 -21.31 -3.89 37.08
N THR A 11 -21.38 -3.33 38.29
CA THR A 11 -22.25 -3.80 39.37
C THR A 11 -23.30 -2.74 39.69
N ASP A 12 -24.30 -3.08 40.52
CA ASP A 12 -25.33 -2.12 40.95
C ASP A 12 -24.73 -0.93 41.74
N GLU A 13 -23.57 -1.10 42.34
CA GLU A 13 -22.86 -0.10 43.15
C GLU A 13 -21.70 0.59 42.39
N ASP A 14 -21.23 0.01 41.28
CA ASP A 14 -20.10 0.49 40.48
C ASP A 14 -20.40 0.34 38.98
N GLN A 15 -21.00 1.39 38.39
CA GLN A 15 -21.22 1.47 36.95
C GLN A 15 -19.93 1.85 36.23
N ARG A 16 -19.50 0.98 35.30
CA ARG A 16 -18.27 1.17 34.52
C ARG A 16 -18.61 1.47 33.07
N GLU A 17 -18.26 2.69 32.66
CA GLU A 17 -18.37 3.13 31.28
C GLU A 17 -16.98 3.31 30.68
N TYR A 18 -16.76 2.76 29.49
CA TYR A 18 -15.50 2.88 28.76
C TYR A 18 -15.68 3.78 27.54
N ARG A 19 -14.79 4.75 27.40
CA ARG A 19 -14.78 5.67 26.27
C ARG A 19 -14.20 4.99 25.03
N ALA A 20 -14.61 5.47 23.87
CA ALA A 20 -14.03 5.02 22.60
C ALA A 20 -12.49 5.19 22.54
N SER A 21 -11.96 6.23 23.19
CA SER A 21 -10.50 6.44 23.30
C SER A 21 -9.80 5.37 24.13
N GLU A 22 -10.46 4.82 25.15
CA GLU A 22 -9.90 3.76 26.00
C GLU A 22 -9.89 2.42 25.27
N PHE A 23 -10.91 2.15 24.47
CA PHE A 23 -10.91 1.02 23.54
C PHE A 23 -9.86 1.17 22.44
N ALA A 24 -9.75 2.36 21.84
CA ALA A 24 -8.74 2.62 20.82
C ALA A 24 -7.32 2.46 21.38
N GLU A 25 -7.05 2.98 22.58
CA GLU A 25 -5.81 2.76 23.31
C GLU A 25 -5.51 1.26 23.45
N TYR A 26 -6.48 0.48 23.93
CA TYR A 26 -6.34 -0.97 24.08
C TYR A 26 -6.02 -1.68 22.75
N PHE A 27 -6.78 -1.43 21.68
CA PHE A 27 -6.53 -2.06 20.38
C PHE A 27 -5.20 -1.65 19.77
N ASN A 28 -4.79 -0.40 19.95
CA ASN A 28 -3.53 0.11 19.42
C ASN A 28 -2.30 -0.50 20.12
N LEU A 29 -2.47 -1.20 21.25
CA LEU A 29 -1.39 -1.97 21.88
C LEU A 29 -0.97 -3.18 21.05
N PHE A 30 -1.87 -3.74 20.22
CA PHE A 30 -1.57 -4.97 19.48
C PHE A 30 -1.93 -4.92 18.00
N LEU A 31 -2.69 -3.93 17.52
CA LEU A 31 -2.97 -3.70 16.10
C LEU A 31 -2.29 -2.42 15.62
N THR A 32 -1.46 -2.57 14.60
CA THR A 32 -0.84 -1.42 13.92
C THR A 32 -1.81 -0.70 12.99
N SER A 33 -1.50 0.56 12.65
CA SER A 33 -2.28 1.29 11.64
C SER A 33 -1.98 0.78 10.24
N GLY A 34 -3.02 0.59 9.42
CA GLY A 34 -2.89 0.05 8.07
C GLY A 34 -4.22 -0.44 7.50
N VAL A 35 -4.16 -1.15 6.38
CA VAL A 35 -5.32 -1.85 5.80
C VAL A 35 -5.31 -3.33 6.15
N PHE A 36 -6.47 -3.96 6.25
CA PHE A 36 -6.54 -5.40 6.49
C PHE A 36 -6.16 -6.20 5.24
N HIS A 37 -5.63 -7.41 5.44
CA HIS A 37 -5.08 -8.26 4.38
C HIS A 37 -6.10 -9.24 3.75
N THR A 38 -7.36 -9.23 4.19
CA THR A 38 -8.45 -10.08 3.67
C THR A 38 -8.83 -9.68 2.25
N ASP A 39 -9.73 -10.42 1.60
CA ASP A 39 -10.34 -9.95 0.35
C ASP A 39 -11.07 -8.62 0.62
N ASP A 40 -11.09 -7.72 -0.37
CA ASP A 40 -11.55 -6.32 -0.26
C ASP A 40 -10.67 -5.44 0.65
N ARG A 41 -9.58 -4.91 0.09
CA ARG A 41 -8.50 -4.18 0.83
C ARG A 41 -8.50 -2.68 0.56
N LEU A 42 -9.66 -2.05 0.40
CA LEU A 42 -9.74 -0.62 0.06
C LEU A 42 -8.90 -0.27 -1.19
N ARG A 43 -8.93 -1.14 -2.20
CA ARG A 43 -8.14 -0.95 -3.43
C ARG A 43 -8.66 0.27 -4.17
N VAL A 44 -7.75 1.07 -4.69
CA VAL A 44 -8.10 2.20 -5.55
C VAL A 44 -7.98 1.77 -7.01
N PHE A 45 -8.99 2.09 -7.82
CA PHE A 45 -8.96 1.83 -9.24
C PHE A 45 -9.53 2.99 -10.08
N GLY A 46 -8.91 3.21 -11.24
CA GLY A 46 -9.35 4.20 -12.22
C GLY A 46 -10.35 3.59 -13.19
N THR A 47 -11.46 4.27 -13.44
CA THR A 47 -12.55 3.77 -14.31
C THR A 47 -12.26 3.93 -15.80
N GLY A 48 -11.36 4.85 -16.16
CA GLY A 48 -11.06 5.22 -17.55
C GLY A 48 -12.14 6.09 -18.21
N THR A 49 -13.21 6.45 -17.51
CA THR A 49 -14.37 7.12 -18.13
C THR A 49 -14.54 8.57 -17.70
N ASN A 50 -14.07 8.94 -16.52
CA ASN A 50 -14.26 10.26 -15.94
C ASN A 50 -13.14 10.60 -14.95
N MET A 51 -13.16 11.84 -14.43
CA MET A 51 -12.24 12.30 -13.38
C MET A 51 -12.62 11.75 -12.00
N GLN A 52 -12.73 10.42 -11.90
CA GLN A 52 -13.05 9.73 -10.65
C GLN A 52 -12.19 8.49 -10.48
N VAL A 53 -12.00 8.12 -9.21
CA VAL A 53 -11.46 6.83 -8.81
C VAL A 53 -12.43 6.15 -7.87
N LEU A 54 -12.45 4.83 -7.91
CA LEU A 54 -13.27 4.01 -7.04
C LEU A 54 -12.38 3.37 -5.98
N VAL A 55 -12.87 3.33 -4.75
CA VAL A 55 -12.23 2.63 -3.63
C VAL A 55 -13.11 1.43 -3.30
N GLU A 56 -12.57 0.22 -3.46
CA GLU A 56 -13.27 -1.02 -3.13
C GLU A 56 -13.67 -1.06 -1.65
N GLU A 57 -14.53 -2.03 -1.33
CA GLU A 57 -14.86 -2.36 0.04
C GLU A 57 -13.60 -2.74 0.83
N GLY A 58 -13.73 -2.72 2.16
CA GLY A 58 -12.65 -3.16 3.03
C GLY A 58 -12.58 -2.40 4.32
N TYR A 59 -11.51 -2.72 5.07
CA TYR A 59 -11.27 -2.18 6.39
C TYR A 59 -9.89 -1.55 6.49
N ALA A 60 -9.81 -0.46 7.24
CA ALA A 60 -8.56 0.11 7.73
C ALA A 60 -8.63 0.31 9.24
N PHE A 61 -7.45 0.32 9.85
CA PHE A 61 -7.29 0.64 11.25
C PHE A 61 -6.31 1.80 11.38
N LEU A 62 -6.67 2.81 12.16
CA LEU A 62 -5.85 4.01 12.38
C LEU A 62 -5.86 4.30 13.88
N LEU A 63 -4.72 4.10 14.53
CA LEU A 63 -4.50 4.39 15.96
C LEU A 63 -5.58 3.83 16.90
N GLY A 64 -6.04 2.60 16.68
CA GLY A 64 -7.11 1.99 17.49
C GLY A 64 -8.54 2.21 16.97
N TYR A 65 -8.72 3.02 15.92
CA TYR A 65 -10.02 3.33 15.34
C TYR A 65 -10.22 2.62 13.99
N MET A 66 -11.43 2.08 13.79
CA MET A 66 -11.77 1.29 12.59
C MET A 66 -12.49 2.14 11.54
N TYR A 67 -12.09 1.97 10.29
CA TYR A 67 -12.76 2.48 9.11
C TYR A 67 -13.23 1.32 8.23
N LYS A 68 -14.41 1.47 7.62
CA LYS A 68 -14.99 0.48 6.72
C LYS A 68 -15.66 1.15 5.51
N ILE A 69 -15.41 0.61 4.33
CA ILE A 69 -16.29 0.77 3.16
C ILE A 69 -17.07 -0.54 2.99
N ALA A 70 -18.39 -0.45 2.85
CA ALA A 70 -19.30 -1.59 2.77
C ALA A 70 -20.39 -1.33 1.73
N ASN A 71 -20.92 -2.40 1.12
CA ASN A 71 -22.08 -2.35 0.22
C ASN A 71 -21.82 -1.54 -1.06
N GLY A 72 -20.65 -1.69 -1.66
CA GLY A 72 -20.23 -1.07 -2.91
C GLY A 72 -18.98 -0.21 -2.78
N ALA A 73 -18.32 0.00 -3.92
CA ALA A 73 -17.15 0.86 -4.01
C ALA A 73 -17.51 2.33 -3.76
N LYS A 74 -16.69 3.04 -3.00
CA LYS A 74 -16.82 4.48 -2.79
C LYS A 74 -16.23 5.23 -3.98
N CYS A 75 -17.02 6.11 -4.58
CA CYS A 75 -16.54 6.99 -5.64
C CYS A 75 -15.92 8.27 -5.07
N LEU A 76 -14.69 8.57 -5.51
CA LEU A 76 -13.96 9.78 -5.18
C LEU A 76 -13.73 10.60 -6.44
N THR A 77 -14.16 11.85 -6.41
CA THR A 77 -13.95 12.77 -7.53
C THR A 77 -12.56 13.38 -7.44
N ILE A 78 -11.85 13.35 -8.56
CA ILE A 78 -10.56 13.99 -8.74
C ILE A 78 -10.82 15.36 -9.37
N ALA A 79 -10.17 16.41 -8.87
CA ALA A 79 -10.29 17.74 -9.48
C ALA A 79 -9.82 17.71 -10.95
N ASN A 80 -10.33 18.61 -11.79
CA ASN A 80 -9.93 18.66 -13.20
C ASN A 80 -8.41 18.78 -13.36
N ALA A 81 -7.87 18.18 -14.43
CA ALA A 81 -6.45 18.28 -14.76
C ALA A 81 -6.05 19.73 -15.04
N ASP A 82 -4.81 20.07 -14.70
CA ASP A 82 -4.20 21.31 -15.17
C ASP A 82 -4.00 21.23 -16.70
N PRO A 83 -4.12 22.33 -17.45
CA PRO A 83 -3.96 22.30 -18.91
C PRO A 83 -2.52 22.02 -19.36
N THR A 84 -1.52 22.24 -18.51
CA THR A 84 -0.10 22.31 -18.90
C THR A 84 0.79 21.31 -18.19
N ASN A 85 0.58 21.10 -16.89
CA ASN A 85 1.46 20.27 -16.07
C ASN A 85 0.73 19.09 -15.44
N ASP A 86 1.42 17.95 -15.38
CA ASP A 86 0.95 16.82 -14.59
C ASP A 86 0.93 17.17 -13.10
N ARG A 87 0.12 16.45 -12.34
CA ARG A 87 0.21 16.41 -10.88
C ARG A 87 0.00 15.00 -10.34
N ILE A 88 0.40 14.77 -9.10
CA ILE A 88 0.12 13.52 -8.39
C ILE A 88 -0.78 13.84 -7.22
N ASP A 89 -2.00 13.31 -7.26
CA ASP A 89 -2.94 13.33 -6.14
C ASP A 89 -2.74 12.04 -5.32
N ARG A 90 -3.21 12.03 -4.07
CA ARG A 90 -3.12 10.87 -3.19
C ARG A 90 -4.50 10.52 -2.65
N VAL A 91 -4.90 9.26 -2.73
CA VAL A 91 -6.11 8.77 -2.06
C VAL A 91 -5.71 8.31 -0.67
N VAL A 92 -6.26 8.94 0.36
CA VAL A 92 -5.91 8.70 1.76
C VAL A 92 -7.13 8.25 2.55
N VAL A 93 -6.88 7.49 3.62
CA VAL A 93 -7.84 7.36 4.72
C VAL A 93 -7.36 8.30 5.82
N ARG A 94 -8.23 9.23 6.22
CA ARG A 94 -7.96 10.28 7.19
C ARG A 94 -8.81 10.08 8.43
N LEU A 95 -8.17 9.93 9.58
CA LEU A 95 -8.76 10.05 10.90
C LEU A 95 -8.63 11.49 11.38
N ASP A 96 -9.74 12.14 11.73
CA ASP A 96 -9.77 13.49 12.29
C ASP A 96 -10.48 13.49 13.64
N PHE A 97 -9.73 13.79 14.71
CA PHE A 97 -10.25 13.78 16.09
C PHE A 97 -11.13 14.99 16.41
N ASN A 98 -10.98 16.10 15.68
CA ASN A 98 -11.82 17.29 15.90
C ASN A 98 -13.22 17.04 15.35
N GLU A 99 -13.28 16.51 14.12
CA GLU A 99 -14.54 16.15 13.46
C GLU A 99 -15.10 14.81 13.94
N ARG A 100 -14.28 13.98 14.58
CA ARG A 100 -14.60 12.64 15.08
C ARG A 100 -15.05 11.70 13.94
N VAL A 101 -14.36 11.78 12.80
CA VAL A 101 -14.67 10.99 11.61
C VAL A 101 -13.43 10.29 11.05
N ILE A 102 -13.66 9.20 10.32
CA ILE A 102 -12.66 8.62 9.43
C ILE A 102 -13.23 8.58 8.01
N THR A 103 -12.50 9.13 7.05
CA THR A 103 -12.95 9.26 5.66
C THR A 103 -11.87 8.81 4.69
N ALA A 104 -12.26 8.09 3.63
CA ALA A 104 -11.45 8.03 2.43
C ALA A 104 -11.67 9.29 1.59
N GLU A 105 -10.60 10.01 1.24
CA GLU A 105 -10.63 11.28 0.52
C GLU A 105 -9.43 11.46 -0.41
N VAL A 106 -9.53 12.44 -1.32
CA VAL A 106 -8.46 12.79 -2.25
C VAL A 106 -7.69 13.97 -1.68
N LYS A 107 -6.40 13.76 -1.43
CA LYS A 107 -5.44 14.82 -1.14
C LYS A 107 -4.83 15.27 -2.45
N GLN A 108 -5.25 16.44 -2.92
CA GLN A 108 -4.80 16.98 -4.19
C GLN A 108 -3.34 17.43 -4.11
N GLY A 109 -2.56 17.10 -5.14
CA GLY A 109 -1.20 17.57 -5.32
C GLY A 109 -1.12 18.90 -6.07
N VAL A 110 0.11 19.34 -6.35
CA VAL A 110 0.39 20.59 -7.06
C VAL A 110 0.89 20.28 -8.47
N PRO A 111 0.33 20.90 -9.54
CA PRO A 111 0.87 20.79 -10.89
C PRO A 111 2.31 21.27 -10.99
N ALA A 112 3.18 20.45 -11.60
CA ALA A 112 4.59 20.78 -11.82
C ALA A 112 5.16 19.99 -12.99
N ALA A 113 6.26 20.48 -13.57
CA ALA A 113 6.99 19.77 -14.62
C ALA A 113 7.52 18.39 -14.15
N VAL A 114 7.86 18.28 -12.86
CA VAL A 114 8.17 17.02 -12.18
C VAL A 114 7.26 16.93 -10.95
N PRO A 115 6.08 16.31 -11.07
CA PRO A 115 5.11 16.28 -9.97
C PRO A 115 5.54 15.36 -8.85
N VAL A 116 5.17 15.71 -7.61
CA VAL A 116 5.50 14.97 -6.40
C VAL A 116 4.21 14.70 -5.62
N PRO A 117 3.99 13.50 -5.05
CA PRO A 117 2.79 13.23 -4.25
C PRO A 117 2.76 14.12 -3.00
N PRO A 118 1.57 14.64 -2.59
CA PRO A 118 1.45 15.41 -1.36
C PRO A 118 1.83 14.55 -0.14
N GLY A 119 2.44 15.18 0.86
CA GLY A 119 2.81 14.52 2.12
C GLY A 119 1.60 14.14 2.97
N LEU A 120 1.74 13.12 3.81
CA LEU A 120 0.71 12.71 4.77
C LEU A 120 0.70 13.60 6.01
N THR A 121 -0.49 13.88 6.53
CA THR A 121 -0.67 14.56 7.82
C THR A 121 -0.69 13.52 8.93
N ARG A 122 0.29 13.56 9.83
CA ARG A 122 0.36 12.70 11.03
C ARG A 122 0.69 13.55 12.25
N THR A 123 -0.35 14.11 12.84
CA THR A 123 -0.33 15.02 13.99
C THR A 123 -1.13 14.41 15.14
N GLN A 124 -1.28 15.12 16.26
CA GLN A 124 -2.10 14.65 17.38
C GLN A 124 -3.61 14.68 17.08
N THR A 125 -4.05 15.52 16.13
CA THR A 125 -5.48 15.69 15.80
C THR A 125 -5.89 15.01 14.49
N VAL A 126 -4.94 14.82 13.58
CA VAL A 126 -5.18 14.22 12.27
C VAL A 126 -4.15 13.15 11.98
N HIS A 127 -4.59 11.97 11.56
CA HIS A 127 -3.72 10.88 11.13
C HIS A 127 -4.17 10.33 9.77
N GLU A 128 -3.24 10.29 8.81
CA GLU A 128 -3.50 9.80 7.46
C GLU A 128 -2.64 8.57 7.12
N ILE A 129 -3.27 7.63 6.39
CA ILE A 129 -2.60 6.55 5.66
C ILE A 129 -2.92 6.65 4.16
N SER A 130 -1.99 6.22 3.31
CA SER A 130 -2.12 6.33 1.86
C SER A 130 -2.55 5.03 1.17
N LEU A 131 -3.68 5.03 0.47
CA LEU A 131 -4.10 3.88 -0.30
C LEU A 131 -3.42 3.83 -1.67
N ALA A 132 -3.36 4.96 -2.39
CA ALA A 132 -2.76 5.02 -3.71
C ALA A 132 -2.36 6.44 -4.11
N GLN A 133 -1.44 6.55 -5.05
CA GLN A 133 -1.18 7.77 -5.81
C GLN A 133 -1.97 7.74 -7.12
N VAL A 134 -2.44 8.90 -7.55
CA VAL A 134 -3.16 9.08 -8.81
C VAL A 134 -2.42 10.15 -9.62
N ARG A 135 -1.77 9.74 -10.70
CA ARG A 135 -1.12 10.66 -11.63
C ARG A 135 -2.18 11.29 -12.53
N VAL A 136 -2.47 12.57 -12.32
CA VAL A 136 -3.37 13.34 -13.18
C VAL A 136 -2.55 13.95 -14.31
N ILE A 137 -2.75 13.42 -15.53
CA ILE A 137 -2.04 13.88 -16.73
C ILE A 137 -2.64 15.20 -17.20
N ALA A 138 -1.79 16.14 -17.59
CA ALA A 138 -2.20 17.44 -18.10
C ALA A 138 -3.24 17.32 -19.23
N GLY A 139 -4.30 18.13 -19.18
CA GLY A 139 -5.36 18.18 -20.18
C GLY A 139 -6.26 16.93 -20.27
N LYS A 140 -6.01 15.88 -19.47
CA LYS A 140 -6.82 14.66 -19.50
C LYS A 140 -8.13 14.82 -18.74
N SER A 141 -9.19 14.19 -19.22
CA SER A 141 -10.54 14.25 -18.64
C SER A 141 -11.00 12.95 -17.97
N PHE A 142 -10.10 11.98 -17.83
CA PHE A 142 -10.38 10.70 -17.19
C PHE A 142 -9.14 10.09 -16.53
N ILE A 143 -9.37 9.22 -15.54
CA ILE A 143 -8.31 8.49 -14.83
C ILE A 143 -8.37 7.01 -15.20
N GLU A 144 -7.32 6.51 -15.83
CA GLU A 144 -7.14 5.08 -16.13
C GLU A 144 -6.44 4.36 -15.00
N GLN A 145 -6.57 3.03 -14.96
CA GLN A 145 -5.87 2.20 -13.98
C GLN A 145 -4.35 2.36 -14.04
N SER A 146 -3.78 2.61 -15.22
CA SER A 146 -2.33 2.85 -15.41
C SER A 146 -1.83 4.12 -14.71
N GLN A 147 -2.72 5.04 -14.37
CA GLN A 147 -2.41 6.27 -13.62
C GLN A 147 -2.48 6.07 -12.10
N VAL A 148 -2.94 4.90 -11.63
CA VAL A 148 -3.09 4.59 -10.21
C VAL A 148 -1.93 3.71 -9.77
N THR A 149 -1.14 4.21 -8.82
CA THR A 149 -0.05 3.47 -8.19
C THR A 149 -0.46 3.08 -6.77
N ASP A 150 -0.51 1.79 -6.50
CA ASP A 150 -0.90 1.24 -5.19
C ASP A 150 0.16 1.51 -4.12
N GLU A 151 -0.25 2.05 -2.98
CA GLU A 151 0.63 2.35 -1.83
C GLU A 151 0.29 1.52 -0.58
N ARG A 152 -0.72 0.65 -0.64
CA ARG A 152 -1.24 -0.06 0.54
C ARG A 152 -0.20 -0.95 1.20
N LEU A 153 0.65 -1.60 0.40
CA LEU A 153 1.71 -2.49 0.88
C LEU A 153 2.96 -1.72 1.35
N ASN A 154 3.04 -0.41 1.13
CA ASN A 154 4.17 0.39 1.57
C ASN A 154 4.01 0.80 3.04
N GLN A 155 4.80 0.17 3.91
CA GLN A 155 4.78 0.39 5.36
C GLN A 155 5.07 1.84 5.79
N SER A 156 5.76 2.63 4.96
CA SER A 156 6.07 4.03 5.31
C SER A 156 4.82 4.93 5.26
N VAL A 157 3.86 4.61 4.38
CA VAL A 157 2.71 5.46 4.08
C VAL A 157 1.37 4.81 4.42
N CYS A 158 1.28 3.48 4.45
CA CYS A 158 0.09 2.73 4.85
C CYS A 158 0.45 1.46 5.59
N GLY A 159 0.89 0.42 4.88
CA GLY A 159 1.13 -0.90 5.44
C GLY A 159 -0.14 -1.71 5.67
N LEU A 160 0.06 -2.99 5.99
CA LEU A 160 -1.01 -3.87 6.43
C LEU A 160 -1.13 -3.80 7.95
N VAL A 161 -2.35 -3.95 8.47
CA VAL A 161 -2.57 -4.17 9.89
C VAL A 161 -1.85 -5.46 10.29
N SER A 162 -0.79 -5.31 11.08
CA SER A 162 -0.11 -6.40 11.77
C SER A 162 -0.62 -6.52 13.20
N SER A 163 -0.74 -7.75 13.68
CA SER A 163 -1.10 -8.08 15.06
C SER A 163 0.12 -8.56 15.84
N LEU A 164 0.37 -7.97 17.00
CA LEU A 164 1.38 -8.48 17.95
C LEU A 164 0.96 -9.83 18.58
N ILE A 165 -0.28 -10.28 18.36
CA ILE A 165 -0.82 -11.51 18.97
C ILE A 165 -0.33 -12.78 18.26
N THR A 166 0.30 -12.69 17.07
CA THR A 166 1.28 -13.64 16.47
C THR A 166 1.18 -13.61 14.93
N ILE A 167 2.27 -13.21 14.28
CA ILE A 167 2.94 -13.93 13.18
C ILE A 167 4.44 -13.63 13.39
N PRO A 168 5.36 -14.63 13.44
CA PRO A 168 6.79 -14.36 13.48
C PRO A 168 7.23 -13.89 12.09
N THR A 169 6.86 -12.65 11.73
CA THR A 169 7.18 -12.05 10.43
C THR A 169 8.68 -11.88 10.24
N ASP A 170 9.43 -11.80 11.34
CA ASP A 170 10.89 -11.75 11.32
C ASP A 170 11.47 -13.08 10.83
N ASP A 171 10.98 -14.22 11.34
CA ASP A 171 11.41 -15.55 10.89
C ASP A 171 11.00 -15.79 9.43
N MET A 172 9.76 -15.41 9.06
CA MET A 172 9.28 -15.52 7.67
C MET A 172 10.06 -14.63 6.69
N TRP A 173 10.48 -13.43 7.12
CA TRP A 173 11.28 -12.53 6.30
C TRP A 173 12.70 -13.06 6.10
N GLN A 174 13.33 -13.58 7.17
CA GLN A 174 14.64 -14.21 7.09
C GLN A 174 14.61 -15.44 6.17
N ASP A 175 13.59 -16.31 6.31
CA ASP A 175 13.40 -17.48 5.44
C ASP A 175 13.18 -17.07 3.98
N TRP A 176 12.40 -16.01 3.73
CA TRP A 176 12.15 -15.50 2.38
C TRP A 176 13.38 -14.85 1.73
N VAL A 177 14.18 -14.10 2.51
CA VAL A 177 15.45 -13.53 2.04
C VAL A 177 16.45 -14.64 1.72
N ALA A 178 16.60 -15.62 2.60
CA ALA A 178 17.46 -16.78 2.38
C ALA A 178 17.05 -17.58 1.13
N MET A 179 15.75 -17.81 0.93
CA MET A 179 15.24 -18.48 -0.27
C MET A 179 15.57 -17.69 -1.55
N LYS A 180 15.41 -16.36 -1.54
CA LYS A 180 15.72 -15.54 -2.72
C LYS A 180 17.19 -15.53 -3.08
N ASP A 181 18.08 -15.50 -2.10
CA ASP A 181 19.53 -15.51 -2.35
C ASP A 181 19.96 -16.85 -2.96
N LEU A 182 19.39 -17.97 -2.48
CA LEU A 182 19.59 -19.30 -3.07
C LEU A 182 19.07 -19.37 -4.52
N ILE A 183 17.85 -18.89 -4.77
CA ILE A 183 17.25 -18.89 -6.11
C ILE A 183 18.09 -18.02 -7.07
N ASN A 184 18.55 -16.84 -6.63
CA ASN A 184 19.35 -15.95 -7.45
C ASN A 184 20.75 -16.54 -7.76
N ALA A 185 21.38 -17.17 -6.77
CA ALA A 185 22.66 -17.85 -6.95
C ALA A 185 22.54 -19.04 -7.93
N ASP A 186 21.50 -19.86 -7.80
CA ASP A 186 21.24 -20.99 -8.69
C ASP A 186 20.95 -20.51 -10.12
N TRP A 187 20.14 -19.45 -10.26
CA TRP A 187 19.87 -18.82 -11.56
C TRP A 187 21.15 -18.28 -12.22
N LEU A 188 22.01 -17.56 -11.47
CA LEU A 188 23.28 -17.05 -11.99
C LEU A 188 24.23 -18.17 -12.41
N SER A 189 24.30 -19.25 -11.62
CA SER A 189 25.08 -20.45 -11.95
C SER A 189 24.56 -21.09 -13.24
N TRP A 190 23.27 -21.39 -13.32
CA TRP A 190 22.64 -21.94 -14.51
C TRP A 190 22.83 -21.05 -15.73
N TYR A 191 22.62 -19.73 -15.61
CA TYR A 191 22.77 -18.77 -16.69
C TYR A 191 24.21 -18.72 -17.22
N SER A 192 25.20 -18.73 -16.33
CA SER A 192 26.62 -18.74 -16.71
C SER A 192 27.00 -20.03 -17.47
N GLN A 193 26.52 -21.19 -17.00
CA GLN A 193 26.76 -22.48 -17.64
C GLN A 193 26.06 -22.58 -18.99
N ALA A 194 24.82 -22.10 -19.10
CA ALA A 194 24.08 -22.05 -20.35
C ALA A 194 24.81 -21.16 -21.36
N LYS A 195 25.22 -19.95 -20.97
CA LYS A 195 25.96 -19.02 -21.84
C LYS A 195 27.29 -19.62 -22.32
N ALA A 196 28.04 -20.29 -21.44
CA ALA A 196 29.28 -20.98 -21.79
C ALA A 196 29.03 -22.07 -22.84
N LYS A 197 28.05 -22.95 -22.61
CA LYS A 197 27.66 -24.01 -23.57
C LYS A 197 27.23 -23.44 -24.92
N TYR A 198 26.41 -22.38 -24.94
CA TYR A 198 26.02 -21.73 -26.19
C TYR A 198 27.22 -21.15 -26.95
N SER A 199 28.15 -20.50 -26.24
CA SER A 199 29.36 -19.94 -26.88
C SER A 199 30.30 -21.02 -27.42
N GLU A 200 30.40 -22.15 -26.73
CA GLU A 200 31.20 -23.30 -27.16
C GLU A 200 30.58 -23.96 -28.39
N VAL A 201 29.27 -24.20 -28.40
CA VAL A 201 28.56 -24.74 -29.57
C VAL A 201 28.70 -23.80 -30.78
N ALA A 202 28.48 -22.50 -30.60
CA ALA A 202 28.65 -21.52 -31.68
C ALA A 202 30.09 -21.48 -32.23
N TYR A 203 31.09 -21.59 -31.36
CA TYR A 203 32.49 -21.69 -31.76
C TYR A 203 32.80 -22.98 -32.53
N GLN A 204 32.32 -24.13 -32.06
CA GLN A 204 32.49 -25.41 -32.75
C GLN A 204 31.79 -25.43 -34.12
N ASP A 205 30.59 -24.86 -34.22
CA ASP A 205 29.86 -24.76 -35.47
C ASP A 205 30.56 -23.82 -36.47
N SER A 206 31.11 -22.69 -36.01
CA SER A 206 31.92 -21.80 -36.87
C SER A 206 33.19 -22.47 -37.40
N LYS A 207 33.86 -23.32 -36.61
CA LYS A 207 35.02 -24.11 -37.04
C LYS A 207 34.65 -25.16 -38.09
N LYS A 208 33.52 -25.85 -37.90
CA LYS A 208 33.01 -26.81 -38.89
C LYS A 208 32.71 -26.11 -40.21
N ILE A 209 32.01 -24.97 -40.19
CA ILE A 209 31.71 -24.19 -41.40
C ILE A 209 33.00 -23.74 -42.09
N ALA A 210 33.98 -23.20 -41.37
CA ALA A 210 35.27 -22.80 -41.94
C ALA A 210 36.04 -23.96 -42.57
N PHE A 211 35.91 -25.18 -42.04
CA PHE A 211 36.51 -26.38 -42.59
C PHE A 211 35.86 -26.82 -43.92
N TYR A 212 34.56 -26.55 -44.12
CA TYR A 212 33.84 -26.93 -45.35
C TYR A 212 33.95 -25.91 -46.50
N PHE A 213 34.31 -24.64 -46.22
CA PHE A 213 34.37 -23.57 -47.23
C PHE A 213 35.79 -23.02 -47.48
N GLY A 214 36.82 -23.57 -46.83
CA GLY A 214 38.21 -23.08 -46.87
C GLY A 214 39.21 -23.94 -47.66
N GLY A 215 38.75 -24.73 -48.63
CA GLY A 215 39.58 -25.57 -49.51
C GLY A 215 39.30 -25.31 -50.99
#